data_AF-A0A6I7XKW0-F1
#
_entry.id   AF-A0A6I7XKW0-F1
#
_cell.length_a   1.000
_cell.length_b   1.000
_cell.length_c   1.000
_cell.angle_alpha   90.00
_cell.angle_beta   90.00
_cell.angle_gamma   90.00
#
_symmetry.space_group_name_H-M   'P 1'
#
loop_
_entity.id
_entity.type
_entity.pdbx_description
1 polymer ?
#
loop_
_entity_poly.entity_id
_entity_poly.type
_entity_poly.pdbx_seq_one_letter_code
_entity_poly.pdbx_strand_id
1 'polypeptide(L)'
;MKKIMITTLSLGLLLGLSTVVLANTGSKTESYAEELAHFKLTNPNITRSEVHSIMKQREELDELYKQVDVLELNYGIRVDNTKDPHKEPKHRDDLPKYQREKCIQLSIKILEKELQFLDTQYKAGLIKRDVYTIDKNNFNHFKDKELQELSQ
;
A
#
# COMPACT_ATOMS: atom_id res chain seq x y z
N MET A 1 -13.03 22.37 20.18
CA MET A 1 -13.39 21.09 19.52
C MET A 1 -12.18 20.17 19.58
N LYS A 2 -12.33 18.95 20.10
CA LYS A 2 -11.21 18.02 20.33
C LYS A 2 -10.62 17.59 18.99
N LYS A 3 -9.32 17.83 18.80
CA LYS A 3 -8.56 17.47 17.62
C LYS A 3 -8.46 15.94 17.56
N ILE A 4 -9.14 15.32 16.60
CA ILE A 4 -8.89 13.92 16.27
C ILE A 4 -7.66 13.95 15.36
N MET A 5 -6.48 13.78 15.95
CA MET A 5 -5.29 13.43 15.17
C MET A 5 -5.63 12.12 14.46
N ILE A 6 -5.78 12.17 13.14
CA ILE A 6 -5.68 10.99 12.30
C ILE A 6 -4.20 10.65 12.33
N THR A 7 -3.78 9.95 13.39
CA THR A 7 -2.56 9.15 13.36
C THR A 7 -2.65 8.32 12.09
N THR A 8 -1.79 8.66 11.13
CA THR A 8 -1.46 7.85 9.97
C THR A 8 -1.42 6.41 10.45
N LEU A 9 -2.48 5.69 10.10
CA LEU A 9 -2.61 4.29 10.43
C LEU A 9 -1.53 3.63 9.59
N SER A 10 -0.35 3.49 10.18
CA SER A 10 0.70 2.59 9.76
C SER A 10 0.14 1.18 9.89
N LEU A 11 -0.79 0.85 8.99
CA LEU A 11 -1.32 -0.47 8.73
C LEU A 11 -0.31 -1.25 7.86
N GLY A 12 0.99 -0.99 8.08
CA GLY A 12 2.12 -1.76 7.56
C GLY A 12 2.65 -2.78 8.57
N LEU A 13 1.97 -2.94 9.71
CA LEU A 13 2.32 -3.87 10.77
C LEU A 13 1.10 -4.75 11.02
N LEU A 14 1.03 -5.93 10.37
CA LEU A 14 0.46 -7.18 10.93
C LEU A 14 0.23 -8.33 9.95
N LEU A 15 0.69 -8.25 8.70
CA LEU A 15 0.92 -9.46 7.90
C LEU A 15 2.42 -9.65 7.79
N GLY A 16 2.94 -10.56 8.63
CA GLY A 16 4.32 -11.00 8.65
C GLY A 16 4.73 -11.74 7.37
N LEU A 17 4.63 -11.06 6.23
CA LEU A 17 5.49 -11.33 5.10
C LEU A 17 6.87 -10.89 5.56
N SER A 18 7.67 -11.89 5.94
CA SER A 18 9.07 -11.77 6.29
C SER A 18 9.72 -10.65 5.50
N THR A 19 10.43 -9.78 6.21
CA THR A 19 11.37 -8.78 5.71
C THR A 19 12.52 -9.45 4.94
N VAL A 20 12.22 -10.16 3.86
CA VAL A 20 13.19 -10.41 2.81
C VAL A 20 13.36 -9.05 2.15
N VAL A 21 14.32 -8.30 2.68
CA VAL A 21 14.89 -7.13 2.05
C VAL A 21 15.14 -7.53 0.59
N LEU A 22 14.34 -7.01 -0.35
CA LEU A 22 14.61 -7.13 -1.78
C LEU A 22 15.86 -6.29 -2.09
N ALA A 23 17.00 -6.81 -1.69
CA ALA A 23 18.30 -6.40 -2.17
C ALA A 23 18.73 -7.45 -3.22
N ASN A 24 18.19 -7.35 -4.43
CA ASN A 24 18.93 -7.87 -5.57
C ASN A 24 18.60 -7.13 -6.87
N THR A 25 19.58 -6.38 -7.35
CA THR A 25 19.65 -5.75 -8.67
C THR A 25 20.03 -6.78 -9.73
N GLY A 26 19.16 -7.77 -9.96
CA GLY A 26 19.32 -8.79 -11.00
C GLY A 26 17.97 -9.09 -11.65
N SER A 27 17.93 -9.02 -12.99
CA SER A 27 16.87 -9.50 -13.88
C SER A 27 15.72 -10.28 -13.20
N LYS A 28 14.59 -9.59 -12.92
CA LYS A 28 13.35 -10.08 -12.26
C LYS A 28 12.55 -11.16 -13.04
N THR A 29 13.24 -12.00 -13.79
CA THR A 29 12.70 -13.23 -14.38
C THR A 29 13.20 -14.47 -13.63
N GLU A 30 13.92 -14.28 -12.53
CA GLU A 30 14.18 -15.35 -11.58
C GLU A 30 12.84 -15.77 -10.95
N SER A 31 12.55 -17.06 -11.10
CA SER A 31 11.38 -17.73 -10.56
C SER A 31 11.12 -17.28 -9.13
N TYR A 32 9.91 -16.80 -8.82
CA TYR A 32 9.42 -16.60 -7.44
C TYR A 32 9.31 -17.94 -6.66
N ALA A 33 10.40 -18.71 -6.64
CA ALA A 33 10.50 -20.06 -6.12
C ALA A 33 10.54 -20.04 -4.60
N GLU A 34 11.21 -19.04 -4.02
CA GLU A 34 11.25 -18.82 -2.58
C GLU A 34 9.85 -18.43 -2.08
N GLU A 35 9.17 -17.51 -2.76
CA GLU A 35 7.81 -17.11 -2.43
C GLU A 35 6.83 -18.26 -2.65
N LEU A 36 7.00 -19.06 -3.70
CA LEU A 36 6.21 -20.28 -3.90
C LEU A 36 6.41 -21.28 -2.77
N ALA A 37 7.65 -21.52 -2.34
CA ALA A 37 7.94 -22.39 -1.21
C ALA A 37 7.31 -21.86 0.09
N HIS A 38 7.39 -20.55 0.32
CA HIS A 38 6.79 -19.90 1.48
C HIS A 38 5.26 -19.99 1.46
N PHE A 39 4.62 -19.65 0.34
CA PHE A 39 3.16 -19.70 0.22
C PHE A 39 2.60 -21.12 0.31
N LYS A 40 3.36 -22.13 -0.12
CA LYS A 40 3.00 -23.54 0.08
C LYS A 40 2.90 -23.95 1.55
N LEU A 41 3.54 -23.23 2.48
CA LEU A 41 3.36 -23.46 3.92
C LEU A 41 1.94 -23.12 4.38
N THR A 42 1.26 -22.21 3.67
CA THR A 42 -0.13 -21.79 3.97
C THR A 42 -1.13 -22.53 3.08
N ASN A 43 -0.90 -22.55 1.78
CA ASN A 43 -1.71 -23.30 0.81
C ASN A 43 -0.81 -24.22 -0.04
N PRO A 44 -0.72 -25.53 0.28
CA PRO A 44 0.12 -26.48 -0.45
C PRO A 44 -0.23 -26.61 -1.94
N ASN A 45 -1.46 -26.27 -2.32
CA ASN A 45 -1.97 -26.37 -3.68
C ASN A 45 -1.75 -25.11 -4.52
N ILE A 46 -1.17 -24.04 -3.94
CA ILE A 46 -0.93 -22.81 -4.69
C ILE A 46 0.00 -23.06 -5.89
N THR A 47 -0.40 -22.52 -7.04
CA THR A 47 0.31 -22.69 -8.30
C THR A 47 1.35 -21.60 -8.51
N ARG A 48 2.38 -21.90 -9.31
CA ARG A 48 3.39 -20.91 -9.72
C ARG A 48 2.78 -19.70 -10.42
N SER A 49 1.70 -19.91 -11.19
CA SER A 49 0.98 -18.82 -11.86
C SER A 49 0.27 -17.89 -10.88
N GLU A 50 -0.35 -18.44 -9.83
CA GLU A 50 -0.97 -17.62 -8.78
C GLU A 50 0.09 -16.81 -8.03
N VAL A 51 1.20 -17.43 -7.66
CA VAL A 51 2.32 -16.73 -7.02
C VAL A 51 2.87 -15.61 -7.90
N HIS A 52 3.08 -15.88 -9.19
CA HIS A 52 3.53 -14.85 -10.13
C HIS A 52 2.54 -13.68 -10.23
N SER A 53 1.23 -13.95 -10.24
CA SER A 53 0.20 -12.92 -10.24
C SER A 53 0.22 -12.07 -8.96
N ILE A 54 0.36 -12.71 -7.80
CA ILE A 54 0.46 -12.04 -6.49
C ILE A 54 1.68 -11.13 -6.45
N MET A 55 2.85 -11.65 -6.83
CA MET A 55 4.09 -10.89 -6.78
C MET A 55 4.08 -9.72 -7.76
N LYS A 56 3.52 -9.90 -8.95
CA LYS A 56 3.35 -8.78 -9.90
C LYS A 56 2.45 -7.68 -9.32
N GLN A 57 1.34 -8.03 -8.68
CA GLN A 57 0.47 -7.05 -8.02
C GLN A 57 1.18 -6.34 -6.86
N ARG A 58 2.01 -7.07 -6.11
CA ARG A 58 2.83 -6.47 -5.05
C ARG A 58 3.83 -5.45 -5.61
N GLU A 59 4.52 -5.78 -6.70
CA GLU A 59 5.44 -4.85 -7.35
C GLU A 59 4.73 -3.60 -7.89
N GLU A 60 3.52 -3.75 -8.45
CA GLU A 60 2.68 -2.62 -8.88
C GLU A 60 2.29 -1.71 -7.69
N LEU A 61 1.96 -2.30 -6.53
CA LEU A 61 1.66 -1.56 -5.31
C LEU A 61 2.90 -0.83 -4.75
N ASP A 62 4.04 -1.51 -4.68
CA ASP A 62 5.30 -0.93 -4.20
C ASP A 62 5.69 0.30 -5.05
N GLU A 63 5.44 0.27 -6.36
CA GLU A 63 5.69 1.41 -7.24
C GLU A 63 4.73 2.58 -6.99
N LEU A 64 3.46 2.31 -6.65
CA LEU A 64 2.51 3.36 -6.27
C LEU A 64 2.89 4.00 -4.93
N TYR A 65 3.36 3.22 -3.97
CA TYR A 65 3.84 3.76 -2.69
C TYR A 65 5.08 4.62 -2.86
N LYS A 66 6.01 4.25 -3.75
CA LYS A 66 7.14 5.13 -4.11
C LYS A 66 6.67 6.43 -4.75
N GLN A 67 5.63 6.40 -5.58
CA GLN A 67 5.05 7.62 -6.14
C GLN A 67 4.47 8.51 -5.04
N VAL A 68 3.85 7.95 -3.99
CA VAL A 68 3.40 8.71 -2.82
C VAL A 68 4.57 9.35 -2.09
N ASP A 69 5.62 8.59 -1.78
CA ASP A 69 6.79 9.11 -1.08
C ASP A 69 7.40 10.31 -1.82
N VAL A 70 7.55 10.19 -3.15
CA VAL A 70 8.06 11.29 -4.00
C VAL A 70 7.09 12.47 -4.01
N LEU A 71 5.78 12.22 -4.12
CA LEU A 71 4.75 13.26 -4.14
C LEU A 71 4.72 14.03 -2.82
N GLU A 72 4.71 13.33 -1.69
CA GLU A 72 4.69 13.90 -0.35
C GLU A 72 5.93 14.75 -0.07
N LEU A 73 7.11 14.28 -0.49
CA LEU A 73 8.35 15.06 -0.42
C LEU A 73 8.27 16.33 -1.27
N ASN A 74 7.77 16.22 -2.51
CA ASN A 74 7.64 17.35 -3.43
C ASN A 74 6.65 18.40 -2.92
N TYR A 75 5.57 17.99 -2.26
CA TYR A 75 4.56 18.90 -1.70
C TYR A 75 4.90 19.37 -0.29
N GLY A 76 5.97 18.82 0.31
CA GLY A 76 6.38 19.12 1.67
C GLY A 76 5.45 18.55 2.73
N ILE A 77 4.60 17.57 2.38
CA ILE A 77 3.82 16.77 3.33
C ILE A 77 4.78 15.92 4.17
N ARG A 78 5.80 15.35 3.52
CA ARG A 78 6.92 14.68 4.19
C ARG A 78 8.15 15.57 4.07
N VAL A 79 8.98 15.57 5.11
CA VAL A 79 10.22 16.34 5.19
C VAL A 79 11.41 15.43 5.42
N ASP A 80 12.51 15.73 4.73
CA ASP A 80 13.78 15.05 4.92
C ASP A 80 14.60 15.82 5.96
N ASN A 81 14.40 15.46 7.22
CA ASN A 81 15.03 16.13 8.37
C ASN A 81 16.55 15.95 8.41
N THR A 82 17.13 15.09 7.55
CA THR A 82 18.58 15.00 7.40
C THR A 82 19.15 16.17 6.60
N LYS A 83 18.33 16.79 5.73
CA LYS A 83 18.71 17.95 4.92
C LYS A 83 18.34 19.27 5.58
N ASP A 84 17.20 19.31 6.25
CA ASP A 84 16.74 20.48 7.00
C ASP A 84 16.04 20.03 8.29
N PRO A 85 16.74 20.03 9.43
CA PRO A 85 16.22 19.48 10.69
C PRO A 85 15.11 20.32 11.33
N HIS A 86 14.84 21.53 10.81
CA HIS A 86 13.83 22.43 11.35
C HIS A 86 12.62 22.62 10.43
N LYS A 87 12.60 21.93 9.29
CA LYS A 87 11.49 22.02 8.35
C LYS A 87 10.30 21.22 8.86
N GLU A 88 9.21 21.91 9.16
CA GLU A 88 7.95 21.26 9.54
C GLU A 88 7.21 20.73 8.30
N PRO A 89 6.56 19.55 8.39
CA PRO A 89 5.70 19.04 7.35
C PRO A 89 4.44 19.90 7.19
N LYS A 90 3.95 20.04 5.95
CA LYS A 90 2.68 20.66 5.64
C LYS A 90 1.54 19.68 5.84
N HIS A 91 0.40 20.16 6.33
CA HIS A 91 -0.81 19.37 6.29
C HIS A 91 -1.34 19.30 4.85
N ARG A 92 -1.95 18.17 4.46
CA ARG A 92 -2.55 17.99 3.11
C ARG A 92 -3.57 19.10 2.81
N ASP A 93 -4.32 19.53 3.81
CA ASP A 93 -5.36 20.56 3.65
C ASP A 93 -4.81 21.95 3.37
N ASP A 94 -3.56 22.21 3.78
CA ASP A 94 -2.87 23.48 3.56
C ASP A 94 -2.31 23.59 2.12
N LEU A 95 -2.40 22.51 1.34
CA LEU A 95 -1.93 22.51 -0.05
C LEU A 95 -2.92 23.21 -0.99
N PRO A 96 -2.42 23.81 -2.09
CA PRO A 96 -3.26 24.24 -3.19
C PRO A 96 -4.18 23.11 -3.68
N LYS A 97 -5.41 23.47 -4.07
CA LYS A 97 -6.46 22.51 -4.49
C LYS A 97 -5.94 21.43 -5.45
N TYR A 98 -5.22 21.83 -6.49
CA TYR A 98 -4.64 20.91 -7.48
C TYR A 98 -3.67 19.87 -6.89
N GLN A 99 -2.85 20.26 -5.90
CA GLN A 99 -1.91 19.35 -5.24
C GLN A 99 -2.65 18.38 -4.34
N ARG A 100 -3.65 18.86 -3.58
CA ARG A 100 -4.52 18.02 -2.75
C ARG A 100 -5.27 16.99 -3.59
N GLU A 101 -5.89 17.40 -4.69
CA GLU A 101 -6.59 16.49 -5.62
C GLU A 101 -5.66 15.39 -6.15
N LYS A 102 -4.41 15.73 -6.49
CA LYS A 102 -3.41 14.72 -6.91
C LYS A 102 -3.09 13.71 -5.82
N CYS A 103 -2.92 14.16 -4.57
CA CYS A 103 -2.73 13.25 -3.44
C CYS A 103 -3.92 12.31 -3.30
N ILE A 104 -5.14 12.84 -3.30
CA ILE A 104 -6.37 12.06 -3.15
C ILE A 104 -6.53 11.04 -4.29
N GLN A 105 -6.29 11.45 -5.54
CA GLN A 105 -6.36 10.53 -6.69
C GLN A 105 -5.35 9.39 -6.59
N LEU A 106 -4.13 9.67 -6.13
CA LEU A 106 -3.13 8.63 -5.92
C LEU A 106 -3.51 7.69 -4.76
N SER A 107 -4.06 8.24 -3.67
CA SER A 107 -4.59 7.45 -2.55
C SER A 107 -5.72 6.52 -2.98
N ILE A 108 -6.68 7.00 -3.77
CA ILE A 108 -7.77 6.17 -4.34
C ILE A 108 -7.20 5.03 -5.17
N LYS A 109 -6.25 5.33 -6.07
CA LYS A 109 -5.61 4.32 -6.92
C LYS A 109 -4.88 3.24 -6.11
N ILE A 110 -4.21 3.62 -5.03
CA ILE A 110 -3.57 2.67 -4.11
C ILE A 110 -4.62 1.79 -3.44
N LEU A 111 -5.68 2.38 -2.89
CA LEU A 111 -6.73 1.63 -2.20
C LEU A 111 -7.45 0.64 -3.14
N GLU A 112 -7.66 1.01 -4.40
CA GLU A 112 -8.18 0.09 -5.42
C GLU A 112 -7.24 -1.08 -5.69
N LYS A 113 -5.93 -0.84 -5.74
CA LYS A 113 -4.92 -1.88 -5.94
C LYS A 113 -4.74 -2.76 -4.70
N GLU A 114 -4.83 -2.21 -3.50
CA GLU A 114 -4.84 -2.96 -2.24
C GLU A 114 -6.05 -3.90 -2.17
N LEU A 115 -7.23 -3.43 -2.58
CA LEU A 115 -8.42 -4.29 -2.70
C LEU A 115 -8.22 -5.44 -3.70
N GLN A 116 -7.62 -5.17 -4.86
CA GLN A 116 -7.30 -6.20 -5.86
C GLN A 116 -6.30 -7.22 -5.31
N PHE A 117 -5.25 -6.75 -4.63
CA PHE A 117 -4.22 -7.59 -4.04
C PHE A 117 -4.79 -8.46 -2.91
N LEU A 118 -5.63 -7.89 -2.05
CA LEU A 118 -6.35 -8.61 -1.00
C LEU A 118 -7.27 -9.70 -1.59
N ASP A 119 -8.03 -9.38 -2.64
CA ASP A 119 -8.88 -10.34 -3.36
C ASP A 119 -8.06 -11.50 -3.94
N THR A 120 -6.89 -11.23 -4.52
CA THR A 120 -6.00 -12.26 -5.06
C THR A 120 -5.45 -13.17 -3.96
N GLN A 121 -4.99 -12.60 -2.84
CA GLN A 121 -4.49 -13.38 -1.70
C GLN A 121 -5.58 -14.28 -1.11
N TYR A 122 -6.81 -13.77 -0.98
CA TYR A 122 -7.94 -14.57 -0.48
C TYR A 122 -8.30 -15.71 -1.42
N LYS A 123 -8.39 -15.45 -2.74
CA LYS A 123 -8.67 -16.48 -3.75
C LYS A 123 -7.58 -17.55 -3.79
N ALA A 124 -6.31 -17.16 -3.58
CA ALA A 124 -5.18 -18.07 -3.49
C ALA A 124 -5.11 -18.82 -2.14
N GLY A 125 -6.07 -18.62 -1.23
CA GLY A 125 -6.12 -19.30 0.07
C GLY A 125 -5.01 -18.89 1.04
N LEU A 126 -4.39 -17.73 0.84
CA LEU A 126 -3.29 -17.24 1.68
C LEU A 126 -3.77 -16.49 2.92
N ILE A 127 -5.02 -16.02 2.90
CA ILE A 127 -5.64 -15.35 4.04
C ILE A 127 -7.01 -15.96 4.34
N LYS A 128 -7.40 -15.91 5.60
CA LYS A 128 -8.69 -16.40 6.07
C LYS A 128 -9.80 -15.39 5.76
N ARG A 129 -11.05 -15.89 5.72
CA ARG A 129 -12.23 -15.09 5.38
C ARG A 129 -12.48 -13.93 6.34
N ASP A 130 -12.23 -14.14 7.64
CA ASP A 130 -12.37 -13.11 8.67
C ASP A 130 -11.43 -11.94 8.41
N VAL A 131 -10.14 -12.22 8.21
CA VAL A 131 -9.11 -11.22 7.84
C VAL A 131 -9.51 -10.51 6.56
N TYR A 132 -9.84 -11.27 5.51
CA TYR A 132 -10.29 -10.73 4.23
C TYR A 132 -11.48 -9.76 4.38
N THR A 133 -12.48 -10.14 5.17
CA THR A 133 -13.71 -9.33 5.32
C THR A 133 -13.42 -8.03 6.07
N ILE A 134 -12.62 -8.10 7.15
CA ILE A 134 -12.24 -6.92 7.93
C ILE A 134 -11.43 -5.96 7.07
N ASP A 135 -10.38 -6.43 6.42
CA ASP A 135 -9.48 -5.60 5.63
C ASP A 135 -10.20 -4.99 4.42
N LYS A 136 -11.05 -5.77 3.74
CA LYS A 136 -11.86 -5.27 2.63
C LYS A 136 -12.81 -4.16 3.06
N ASN A 137 -13.43 -4.28 4.22
CA ASN A 137 -14.31 -3.23 4.75
C ASN A 137 -13.52 -1.97 5.09
N ASN A 138 -12.33 -2.12 5.68
CA ASN A 138 -11.45 -0.99 5.99
C ASN A 138 -10.99 -0.26 4.73
N PHE A 139 -10.49 -0.98 3.72
CA PHE A 139 -10.05 -0.37 2.46
C PHE A 139 -11.19 0.34 1.72
N ASN A 140 -12.39 -0.26 1.67
CA ASN A 140 -13.55 0.42 1.09
C ASN A 140 -13.92 1.68 1.87
N HIS A 141 -13.94 1.61 3.21
CA HIS A 141 -14.23 2.78 4.04
C HIS A 141 -13.25 3.94 3.79
N PHE A 142 -11.94 3.66 3.71
CA PHE A 142 -10.95 4.70 3.40
C PHE A 142 -11.12 5.24 1.98
N LYS A 143 -11.41 4.37 1.01
CA LYS A 143 -11.61 4.80 -0.38
C LYS A 143 -12.85 5.69 -0.51
N ASP A 144 -13.94 5.34 0.15
CA ASP A 144 -15.18 6.13 0.13
C ASP A 144 -14.95 7.51 0.76
N LYS A 145 -14.14 7.58 1.82
CA LYS A 145 -13.74 8.85 2.42
C LYS A 145 -12.92 9.71 1.46
N GLU A 146 -11.91 9.14 0.81
CA GLU A 146 -11.09 9.86 -0.18
C GLU A 146 -11.93 10.32 -1.39
N LEU A 147 -12.89 9.50 -1.85
CA LEU A 147 -13.85 9.87 -2.89
C LEU A 147 -14.75 11.04 -2.46
N GLN A 148 -15.23 11.03 -1.21
CA GLN A 148 -16.01 12.12 -0.66
C GLN A 148 -15.19 13.42 -0.62
N GLU A 149 -13.93 13.36 -0.20
CA GLU A 149 -13.03 14.51 -0.18
C GLU A 149 -12.69 15.03 -1.58
N LEU A 150 -12.57 14.15 -2.58
CA LEU A 150 -12.35 14.56 -3.97
C LEU A 150 -13.55 15.31 -4.56
N SER A 151 -14.76 15.04 -4.07
CA SER A 151 -16.00 15.65 -4.55
C SER A 151 -16.30 17.05 -3.96
N GLN A 152 -15.45 17.55 -3.05
CA GLN A 152 -15.57 18.84 -2.37
C GLN A 152 -14.63 19.91 -2.98
#